data_AF-A0A511KA37-F1
#
_entry.id   AF-A0A511KA37-F1
#
_cell.length_a   1.000
_cell.length_b   1.000
_cell.length_c   1.000
_cell.angle_alpha   90.00
_cell.angle_beta   90.00
_cell.angle_gamma   90.00
#
_symmetry.space_group_name_H-M   'P 1'
#
loop_
_entity.id
_entity.type
_entity.pdbx_description
1 polymer ?
#
loop_
_entity_poly.entity_id
_entity_poly.type
_entity_poly.pdbx_seq_one_letter_code
_entity_poly.pdbx_strand_id
1 'polypeptide(L)'
;MLAQRATRALRSPLAKPPLPRPTLASRSLATVPRPARLFQVPWKAVGLLGGAAIAYAAWQVQPEWVPMQQLLYADAPVPVGIYKDPTTSTPFPSRLTSPDGTQLRLVGTGVRTVSFLNIKVYAVGFYVSETELQWAKDGKIAGWEGFTPERLIPPFGIPPGEPDRPKGELLIESLLEKADAAIVIIALRNTSLPHLRDGFTRAITARMQIPRVSNEFTDNMSERTGAALVEFKSFFPSKTLQKGLPLEVYYSARDRTTLFQIRNEQSRRPEVLGTLREPLLSRELIVSYFSDTAAPSRELVTSSAMGFSGEARGEPGDRDVGNDASRPAETKGIHLHHLCLRIKDPKVTLPFFREVLGMRTLFTYNAGSFSIYYMYHGDEENDETEKVWADFPNQKGLVELIHRHGSENEDFSYASGHHPTEPALSGFGHLGLVVDDVPALVQRAKKYGCKIIKEQGVSSAETVGWPNGTPQPIQAYNELYSNMAMIESPDGYWLECVPRVLEKH
;
A
#
# COMPACT_ATOMS: atom_id res chain seq x y z
N MET A 1 48.52 -33.01 -32.00
CA MET A 1 48.75 -32.69 -30.57
C MET A 1 47.37 -32.42 -29.98
N LEU A 2 46.72 -33.34 -29.24
CA LEU A 2 47.03 -33.85 -27.88
C LEU A 2 47.04 -32.68 -26.87
N ALA A 3 46.13 -32.52 -25.88
CA ALA A 3 45.23 -33.42 -25.11
C ALA A 3 46.00 -34.37 -24.16
N GLN A 4 45.54 -34.79 -22.95
CA GLN A 4 44.42 -34.39 -22.06
C GLN A 4 44.65 -35.01 -20.64
N ARG A 5 44.03 -34.46 -19.59
CA ARG A 5 43.54 -35.06 -18.30
C ARG A 5 44.21 -36.30 -17.61
N ALA A 6 44.22 -36.22 -16.25
CA ALA A 6 44.17 -37.32 -15.24
C ALA A 6 45.46 -38.19 -15.05
N THR A 7 45.66 -39.03 -14.01
CA THR A 7 44.73 -39.72 -13.06
C THR A 7 45.42 -40.20 -11.73
N ARG A 8 44.67 -40.30 -10.61
CA ARG A 8 44.58 -41.35 -9.51
C ARG A 8 45.73 -42.41 -9.33
N ALA A 9 46.04 -43.06 -8.19
CA ALA A 9 45.20 -43.72 -7.16
C ALA A 9 46.02 -44.42 -6.00
N LEU A 10 45.38 -45.31 -5.20
CA LEU A 10 45.90 -46.40 -4.30
C LEU A 10 46.23 -46.01 -2.82
N ARG A 11 46.09 -46.85 -1.76
CA ARG A 11 45.37 -48.14 -1.51
C ARG A 11 45.09 -48.39 0.02
N SER A 12 44.40 -49.50 0.36
CA SER A 12 43.99 -49.96 1.72
C SER A 12 45.02 -50.88 2.43
N PRO A 13 44.82 -51.35 3.71
CA PRO A 13 44.00 -52.55 4.01
C PRO A 13 43.30 -52.60 5.42
N LEU A 14 42.73 -53.77 5.81
CA LEU A 14 41.97 -54.08 7.06
C LEU A 14 42.60 -55.24 7.86
N ALA A 15 42.38 -55.33 9.20
CA ALA A 15 42.21 -56.60 9.97
C ALA A 15 41.85 -56.42 11.49
N LYS A 16 41.43 -57.51 12.16
CA LYS A 16 41.12 -57.73 13.61
C LYS A 16 42.31 -58.49 14.30
N PRO A 17 42.29 -59.09 15.53
CA PRO A 17 41.27 -59.34 16.61
C PRO A 17 41.79 -58.85 18.02
N PRO A 18 41.52 -59.39 19.25
CA PRO A 18 40.71 -60.54 19.73
C PRO A 18 39.79 -60.29 20.98
N LEU A 19 39.97 -61.06 22.07
CA LEU A 19 39.06 -61.43 23.21
C LEU A 19 39.95 -61.86 24.43
N PRO A 20 39.51 -62.44 25.60
CA PRO A 20 38.15 -62.84 26.06
C PRO A 20 37.81 -62.67 27.58
N ARG A 21 36.58 -63.15 27.97
CA ARG A 21 36.13 -63.71 29.28
C ARG A 21 35.80 -62.75 30.46
N PRO A 22 34.97 -63.17 31.45
CA PRO A 22 34.08 -64.36 31.49
C PRO A 22 32.58 -64.08 31.81
N THR A 23 31.74 -65.05 31.43
CA THR A 23 30.37 -65.32 31.88
C THR A 23 30.39 -66.26 33.12
N LEU A 24 29.33 -66.68 33.83
CA LEU A 24 27.86 -66.51 33.80
C LEU A 24 27.29 -67.00 35.17
N ALA A 25 26.03 -66.70 35.48
CA ALA A 25 25.19 -67.57 36.30
C ALA A 25 23.75 -67.60 35.75
N SER A 26 23.15 -68.79 35.64
CA SER A 26 21.76 -69.04 35.21
C SER A 26 20.97 -69.61 36.41
N ARG A 27 19.63 -69.59 36.48
CA ARG A 27 18.61 -70.22 35.61
C ARG A 27 17.25 -69.53 35.86
N SER A 28 16.49 -69.13 34.83
CA SER A 28 15.60 -69.96 33.98
C SER A 28 14.33 -70.48 34.67
N LEU A 29 13.18 -69.88 34.32
CA LEU A 29 11.89 -70.55 34.16
C LEU A 29 11.30 -70.14 32.80
N ALA A 30 10.71 -71.09 32.08
CA ALA A 30 10.21 -70.89 30.72
C ALA A 30 8.68 -70.96 30.65
N THR A 31 8.07 -70.18 29.76
CA THR A 31 6.65 -70.32 29.35
C THR A 31 6.52 -70.16 27.83
N VAL A 32 5.44 -70.70 27.27
CA VAL A 32 5.27 -71.01 25.84
C VAL A 32 4.57 -69.87 25.08
N PRO A 33 5.00 -69.50 23.86
CA PRO A 33 4.31 -68.48 23.06
C PRO A 33 3.04 -69.02 22.39
N ARG A 34 1.99 -68.18 22.34
CA ARG A 34 0.85 -68.31 21.41
C ARG A 34 0.44 -66.91 20.90
N PRO A 35 -0.15 -66.80 19.70
CA PRO A 35 -0.22 -65.54 18.97
C PRO A 35 -1.34 -64.61 19.44
N ALA A 36 -1.06 -63.31 19.46
CA ALA A 36 -2.09 -62.29 19.60
C ALA A 36 -2.94 -62.21 18.32
N ARG A 37 -4.28 -62.21 18.48
CA ARG A 37 -5.21 -61.84 17.40
C ARG A 37 -5.47 -60.35 17.45
N LEU A 38 -5.57 -59.69 16.29
CA LEU A 38 -6.02 -58.30 16.23
C LEU A 38 -7.50 -58.21 16.64
N PHE A 39 -7.83 -57.17 17.40
CA PHE A 39 -9.17 -56.59 17.45
C PHE A 39 -9.09 -55.14 16.99
N GLN A 40 -9.83 -54.80 15.94
CA GLN A 40 -10.02 -53.42 15.51
C GLN A 40 -11.18 -52.81 16.31
N VAL A 41 -10.97 -51.61 16.86
CA VAL A 41 -12.01 -50.82 17.54
C VAL A 41 -12.37 -49.62 16.64
N PRO A 42 -13.66 -49.36 16.35
CA PRO A 42 -14.04 -48.32 15.39
C PRO A 42 -13.86 -46.91 15.96
N TRP A 43 -13.03 -46.09 15.30
CA TRP A 43 -12.63 -44.75 15.74
C TRP A 43 -13.74 -43.67 15.78
N LYS A 44 -14.99 -44.02 15.44
CA LYS A 44 -16.11 -43.05 15.37
C LYS A 44 -16.78 -42.70 16.71
N ALA A 45 -16.43 -43.39 17.81
CA ALA A 45 -17.10 -43.19 19.11
C ALA A 45 -16.39 -42.20 20.07
N VAL A 46 -15.09 -41.93 19.89
CA VAL A 46 -14.30 -41.15 20.87
C VAL A 46 -14.47 -39.63 20.70
N GLY A 47 -14.71 -39.15 19.48
CA GLY A 47 -14.74 -37.71 19.18
C GLY A 47 -15.89 -36.91 19.80
N LEU A 48 -17.02 -37.55 20.14
CA LEU A 48 -18.24 -36.85 20.57
C LEU A 48 -18.26 -36.47 22.06
N LEU A 49 -17.56 -37.21 22.93
CA LEU A 49 -17.55 -36.92 24.37
C LEU A 49 -16.53 -35.85 24.78
N GLY A 50 -15.45 -35.67 24.01
CA GLY A 50 -14.45 -34.62 24.28
C GLY A 50 -14.97 -33.20 24.01
N GLY A 51 -15.72 -33.00 22.92
CA GLY A 51 -16.19 -31.67 22.51
C GLY A 51 -17.20 -31.05 23.49
N ALA A 52 -18.15 -31.84 24.00
CA ALA A 52 -19.19 -31.35 24.90
C ALA A 52 -18.64 -30.84 26.24
N ALA A 53 -17.63 -31.52 26.81
CA ALA A 53 -16.99 -31.11 28.06
C ALA A 53 -16.25 -29.77 27.92
N ILE A 54 -15.57 -29.54 26.78
CA ILE A 54 -14.87 -28.29 26.49
C ILE A 54 -15.86 -27.14 26.28
N ALA A 55 -16.97 -27.38 25.58
CA ALA A 55 -18.02 -26.37 25.37
C ALA A 55 -18.69 -25.95 26.70
N TYR A 56 -18.99 -26.91 27.58
CA TYR A 56 -19.58 -26.61 28.90
C TYR A 56 -18.62 -25.85 29.81
N ALA A 57 -17.33 -26.20 29.80
CA ALA A 57 -16.30 -25.47 30.54
C ALA A 57 -16.13 -24.03 30.02
N ALA A 58 -16.20 -23.82 28.70
CA ALA A 58 -16.15 -22.48 28.11
C ALA A 58 -17.40 -21.63 28.46
N TRP A 59 -18.58 -22.24 28.58
CA TRP A 59 -19.82 -21.54 28.93
C TRP A 59 -19.84 -21.02 30.37
N GLN A 60 -19.22 -21.73 31.32
CA GLN A 60 -19.13 -21.28 32.73
C GLN A 60 -18.06 -20.19 32.99
N VAL A 61 -17.25 -19.80 32.01
CA VAL A 61 -16.24 -18.73 32.15
C VAL A 61 -16.64 -17.49 31.33
N GLN A 62 -17.89 -17.04 31.52
CA GLN A 62 -18.36 -15.73 31.07
C GLN A 62 -18.04 -14.67 32.13
N PRO A 63 -17.13 -13.70 31.89
CA PRO A 63 -16.98 -12.55 32.77
C PRO A 63 -18.17 -11.58 32.60
N GLU A 64 -18.79 -11.17 33.71
CA GLU A 64 -20.02 -10.34 33.76
C GLU A 64 -19.82 -8.87 33.34
N TRP A 65 -19.40 -8.61 32.10
CA TRP A 65 -19.14 -7.25 31.59
C TRP A 65 -19.81 -7.01 30.23
N VAL A 66 -21.15 -7.08 30.21
CA VAL A 66 -21.97 -6.52 29.13
C VAL A 66 -22.69 -5.28 29.63
N PRO A 67 -22.19 -4.06 29.34
CA PRO A 67 -22.98 -2.85 29.46
C PRO A 67 -24.22 -2.95 28.56
N MET A 68 -25.40 -2.66 29.11
CA MET A 68 -26.63 -2.48 28.34
C MET A 68 -26.47 -1.39 27.28
N GLN A 69 -27.35 -1.41 26.26
CA GLN A 69 -27.50 -0.30 25.31
C GLN A 69 -27.62 1.03 26.06
N GLN A 70 -26.57 1.84 25.99
CA GLN A 70 -26.57 3.16 26.58
C GLN A 70 -27.31 4.11 25.64
N LEU A 71 -28.33 4.81 26.16
CA LEU A 71 -29.00 5.89 25.44
C LEU A 71 -27.95 6.93 25.01
N LEU A 72 -27.92 7.26 23.71
CA LEU A 72 -27.03 8.27 23.16
C LEU A 72 -27.45 9.65 23.67
N TYR A 73 -26.74 10.14 24.69
CA TYR A 73 -26.66 11.56 24.99
C TYR A 73 -25.89 12.27 23.86
N ALA A 74 -26.24 13.53 23.58
CA ALA A 74 -25.87 14.21 22.35
C ALA A 74 -24.38 14.61 22.21
N ASP A 75 -23.57 14.40 23.26
CA ASP A 75 -22.20 14.92 23.38
C ASP A 75 -21.09 13.84 23.27
N ALA A 76 -21.38 12.72 22.61
CA ALA A 76 -20.35 11.73 22.30
C ALA A 76 -19.31 12.30 21.30
N PRO A 77 -18.00 12.28 21.61
CA PRO A 77 -16.98 12.77 20.69
C PRO A 77 -16.95 11.93 19.41
N VAL A 78 -16.73 12.60 18.27
CA VAL A 78 -16.73 11.98 16.93
C VAL A 78 -15.79 10.76 16.92
N PRO A 79 -16.23 9.59 16.39
CA PRO A 79 -15.38 8.41 16.33
C PRO A 79 -14.03 8.69 15.68
N VAL A 80 -12.96 8.53 16.45
CA VAL A 80 -11.59 8.67 15.96
C VAL A 80 -11.25 7.43 15.15
N GLY A 81 -11.28 7.55 13.82
CA GLY A 81 -10.79 6.52 12.90
C GLY A 81 -9.33 6.17 13.19
N ILE A 82 -8.89 4.97 12.82
CA ILE A 82 -7.54 4.47 13.15
C ILE A 82 -6.85 3.98 11.88
N TYR A 83 -6.06 4.88 11.29
CA TYR A 83 -5.25 4.62 10.12
C TYR A 83 -4.06 3.72 10.45
N LYS A 84 -3.93 2.61 9.73
CA LYS A 84 -2.78 1.71 9.88
C LYS A 84 -1.68 2.08 8.88
N ASP A 85 -0.52 2.46 9.39
CA ASP A 85 0.68 2.68 8.58
C ASP A 85 0.99 1.44 7.70
N PRO A 86 1.06 1.56 6.35
CA PRO A 86 1.15 0.41 5.47
C PRO A 86 2.47 -0.37 5.61
N THR A 87 3.54 0.29 6.06
CA THR A 87 4.87 -0.32 6.20
C THR A 87 5.00 -1.15 7.49
N THR A 88 4.19 -0.90 8.53
CA THR A 88 4.30 -1.56 9.85
C THR A 88 2.99 -2.07 10.46
N SER A 89 1.85 -1.77 9.85
CA SER A 89 0.51 -1.91 10.44
C SER A 89 0.34 -1.16 11.76
N THR A 90 1.15 -0.13 12.03
CA THR A 90 1.09 0.65 13.26
C THR A 90 -0.15 1.55 13.26
N PRO A 91 -1.03 1.47 14.27
CA PRO A 91 -2.22 2.30 14.34
C PRO A 91 -1.88 3.76 14.71
N PHE A 92 -2.32 4.69 13.88
CA PHE A 92 -2.36 6.12 14.15
C PHE A 92 -3.81 6.60 14.16
N PRO A 93 -4.27 7.34 15.18
CA PRO A 93 -5.60 7.95 15.12
C PRO A 93 -5.68 8.97 13.96
N SER A 94 -6.83 9.05 13.28
CA SER A 94 -7.05 9.96 12.16
C SER A 94 -7.16 11.42 12.59
N ARG A 95 -7.46 11.65 13.88
CA ARG A 95 -7.60 12.96 14.54
C ARG A 95 -6.97 12.89 15.94
N LEU A 96 -6.33 13.97 16.35
CA LEU A 96 -5.78 14.19 17.70
C LEU A 96 -6.19 15.57 18.20
N THR A 97 -6.47 15.67 19.49
CA THR A 97 -6.52 16.97 20.17
C THR A 97 -5.17 17.23 20.82
N SER A 98 -4.56 18.40 20.54
CA SER A 98 -3.35 18.85 21.23
C SER A 98 -3.64 19.31 22.67
N PRO A 99 -2.63 19.42 23.56
CA PRO A 99 -2.86 19.73 24.98
C PRO A 99 -3.48 21.11 25.28
N ASP A 100 -3.51 22.02 24.30
CA ASP A 100 -4.18 23.32 24.31
C ASP A 100 -5.60 23.31 23.68
N GLY A 101 -6.00 22.20 23.04
CA GLY A 101 -7.35 21.98 22.51
C GLY A 101 -7.49 22.03 20.98
N THR A 102 -6.44 22.38 20.22
CA THR A 102 -6.50 22.39 18.75
C THR A 102 -6.76 20.99 18.20
N GLN A 103 -7.66 20.87 17.22
CA GLN A 103 -7.93 19.61 16.52
C GLN A 103 -6.96 19.46 15.33
N LEU A 104 -6.16 18.40 15.38
CA LEU A 104 -5.15 18.06 14.38
C LEU A 104 -5.58 16.79 13.63
N ARG A 105 -5.56 16.80 12.30
CA ARG A 105 -5.85 15.63 11.45
C ARG A 105 -4.56 14.99 10.97
N LEU A 106 -4.56 13.67 10.82
CA LEU A 106 -3.42 12.90 10.31
C LEU A 106 -3.15 13.24 8.84
N VAL A 107 -1.98 13.84 8.56
CA VAL A 107 -1.54 14.24 7.22
C VAL A 107 -0.47 13.33 6.65
N GLY A 108 0.36 12.67 7.46
CA GLY A 108 1.46 11.79 7.01
C GLY A 108 1.60 10.53 7.85
N THR A 109 2.00 9.39 7.27
CA THR A 109 2.71 8.33 8.02
C THR A 109 3.94 7.81 7.26
N GLY A 110 4.89 7.25 7.99
CA GLY A 110 5.99 6.48 7.41
C GLY A 110 6.91 5.90 8.48
N VAL A 111 7.94 5.17 8.06
CA VAL A 111 8.84 4.45 8.98
C VAL A 111 10.28 4.98 8.94
N ARG A 112 10.93 5.06 10.11
CA ARG A 112 12.38 5.29 10.22
C ARG A 112 13.10 3.95 10.18
N THR A 113 13.94 3.77 9.16
CA THR A 113 14.74 2.57 8.95
C THR A 113 16.23 2.87 9.05
N VAL A 114 17.01 1.94 9.61
CA VAL A 114 18.48 2.00 9.69
C VAL A 114 19.08 1.21 8.53
N SER A 115 19.59 1.93 7.54
CA SER A 115 19.86 1.42 6.18
C SER A 115 20.83 0.23 6.12
N PHE A 116 21.85 0.18 6.99
CA PHE A 116 22.88 -0.87 6.95
C PHE A 116 22.44 -2.25 7.47
N LEU A 117 21.25 -2.34 8.09
CA LEU A 117 20.62 -3.61 8.53
C LEU A 117 19.15 -3.73 8.13
N ASN A 118 18.60 -2.77 7.37
CA ASN A 118 17.18 -2.63 7.08
C ASN A 118 16.25 -2.71 8.33
N ILE A 119 16.73 -2.22 9.48
CA ILE A 119 15.99 -2.31 10.75
C ILE A 119 15.03 -1.12 10.87
N LYS A 120 13.72 -1.40 10.84
CA LYS A 120 12.66 -0.47 11.23
C LYS A 120 12.76 -0.15 12.74
N VAL A 121 12.85 1.13 13.08
CA VAL A 121 13.08 1.63 14.46
C VAL A 121 11.80 2.18 15.08
N TYR A 122 11.14 3.10 14.38
CA TYR A 122 9.85 3.68 14.77
C TYR A 122 8.98 3.89 13.52
N ALA A 123 7.67 3.81 13.71
CA ALA A 123 6.72 4.44 12.81
C ALA A 123 6.49 5.88 13.28
N VAL A 124 6.18 6.79 12.35
CA VAL A 124 5.90 8.20 12.65
C VAL A 124 4.67 8.67 11.89
N GLY A 125 3.78 9.38 12.57
CA GLY A 125 2.64 10.08 12.01
C GLY A 125 2.87 11.61 12.09
N PHE A 126 2.53 12.32 11.02
CA PHE A 126 2.51 13.79 10.98
C PHE A 126 1.07 14.29 10.93
N TYR A 127 0.76 15.30 11.72
CA TYR A 127 -0.58 15.88 11.88
C TYR A 127 -0.53 17.39 11.71
N VAL A 128 -1.62 17.96 11.20
CA VAL A 128 -1.80 19.41 11.00
C VAL A 128 -3.18 19.81 11.48
N SER A 129 -3.29 21.00 12.06
CA SER A 129 -4.53 21.67 12.44
C SER A 129 -5.56 21.64 11.31
N GLU A 130 -6.81 21.28 11.62
CA GLU A 130 -7.80 20.94 10.59
C GLU A 130 -8.19 22.11 9.68
N THR A 131 -8.29 23.32 10.24
CA THR A 131 -8.61 24.54 9.50
C THR A 131 -7.50 24.88 8.51
N GLU A 132 -6.25 24.90 8.98
CA GLU A 132 -5.08 25.25 8.19
C GLU A 132 -4.71 24.16 7.18
N LEU A 133 -4.99 22.88 7.48
CA LEU A 133 -4.90 21.79 6.51
C LEU A 133 -5.90 21.97 5.35
N GLN A 134 -7.12 22.44 5.64
CA GLN A 134 -8.07 22.77 4.58
C GLN A 134 -7.63 24.03 3.82
N TRP A 135 -7.07 25.04 4.50
CA TRP A 135 -6.50 26.22 3.82
C TRP A 135 -5.29 25.89 2.95
N ALA A 136 -4.46 24.92 3.32
CA ALA A 136 -3.39 24.41 2.48
C ALA A 136 -3.95 23.77 1.19
N LYS A 137 -5.01 22.95 1.32
CA LYS A 137 -5.72 22.32 0.19
C LYS A 137 -6.40 23.32 -0.73
N ASP A 138 -7.03 24.33 -0.14
CA ASP A 138 -7.72 25.41 -0.86
C ASP A 138 -6.75 26.43 -1.49
N GLY A 139 -5.43 26.30 -1.31
CA GLY A 139 -4.43 27.26 -1.77
C GLY A 139 -4.50 28.63 -1.07
N LYS A 140 -5.01 28.68 0.17
CA LYS A 140 -5.21 29.88 0.99
C LYS A 140 -4.05 30.20 1.93
N ILE A 141 -3.10 29.28 2.11
CA ILE A 141 -1.82 29.54 2.79
C ILE A 141 -0.81 30.01 1.74
N ALA A 142 -0.02 31.03 2.07
CA ALA A 142 0.98 31.59 1.15
C ALA A 142 1.97 30.53 0.68
N GLY A 143 2.11 30.41 -0.65
CA GLY A 143 2.93 29.39 -1.30
C GLY A 143 2.25 28.03 -1.47
N TRP A 144 1.04 27.81 -0.96
CA TRP A 144 0.27 26.57 -1.18
C TRP A 144 -0.70 26.66 -2.36
N GLU A 145 -0.72 27.78 -3.08
CA GLU A 145 -1.52 27.95 -4.29
C GLU A 145 -1.09 26.90 -5.33
N GLY A 146 -2.02 26.11 -5.87
CA GLY A 146 -1.70 25.03 -6.81
C GLY A 146 -0.71 24.02 -6.22
N PHE A 147 -0.95 23.53 -5.00
CA PHE A 147 -0.13 22.47 -4.44
C PHE A 147 -0.25 21.17 -5.25
N THR A 148 0.90 20.54 -5.55
CA THR A 148 0.98 19.19 -6.11
C THR A 148 1.99 18.37 -5.28
N PRO A 149 1.87 17.02 -5.21
CA PRO A 149 2.78 16.20 -4.40
C PRO A 149 4.26 16.40 -4.73
N GLU A 150 4.58 16.63 -6.00
CA GLU A 150 5.94 16.82 -6.51
C GLU A 150 6.60 18.05 -5.89
N ARG A 151 5.84 19.05 -5.44
CA ARG A 151 6.40 20.23 -4.76
C ARG A 151 6.94 19.94 -3.36
N LEU A 152 6.60 18.78 -2.77
CA LEU A 152 7.14 18.29 -1.50
C LEU A 152 8.07 17.06 -1.67
N ILE A 153 8.07 16.41 -2.85
CA ILE A 153 8.86 15.19 -3.11
C ILE A 153 10.10 15.51 -3.99
N PRO A 154 11.34 15.28 -3.51
CA PRO A 154 12.55 15.41 -4.33
C PRO A 154 12.48 14.49 -5.57
N PRO A 155 12.81 14.98 -6.79
CA PRO A 155 13.67 16.13 -7.09
C PRO A 155 12.99 17.51 -7.18
N PHE A 156 11.72 17.61 -6.77
CA PHE A 156 10.85 18.80 -6.86
C PHE A 156 10.41 19.15 -8.28
N GLY A 157 9.22 18.67 -8.65
CA GLY A 157 8.55 19.04 -9.88
C GLY A 157 7.81 20.37 -9.75
N ILE A 158 7.88 21.20 -10.79
CA ILE A 158 7.04 22.39 -10.98
C ILE A 158 6.57 22.38 -12.45
N PRO A 159 5.27 22.58 -12.74
CA PRO A 159 4.78 22.66 -14.11
C PRO A 159 5.45 23.82 -14.90
N PRO A 160 5.81 23.63 -16.18
CA PRO A 160 6.42 24.69 -16.99
C PRO A 160 5.50 25.93 -17.09
N GLY A 161 6.02 27.08 -16.65
CA GLY A 161 5.31 28.37 -16.70
C GLY A 161 4.67 28.81 -15.37
N GLU A 162 4.73 28.01 -14.31
CA GLU A 162 4.38 28.48 -12.97
C GLU A 162 5.43 29.45 -12.37
N PRO A 163 5.04 30.34 -11.43
CA PRO A 163 5.99 31.11 -10.64
C PRO A 163 6.89 30.20 -9.78
N ASP A 164 8.11 30.63 -9.45
CA ASP A 164 8.91 29.93 -8.43
C ASP A 164 8.22 30.09 -7.07
N ARG A 165 7.68 28.98 -6.57
CA ARG A 165 6.94 28.86 -5.31
C ARG A 165 7.76 28.02 -4.32
N PRO A 166 7.55 28.16 -2.99
CA PRO A 166 8.23 27.33 -2.02
C PRO A 166 7.98 25.84 -2.28
N LYS A 167 9.02 25.04 -2.00
CA LYS A 167 9.11 23.59 -2.25
C LYS A 167 9.96 22.93 -1.18
N GLY A 168 9.75 21.63 -0.98
CA GLY A 168 10.45 20.85 0.04
C GLY A 168 10.29 21.46 1.44
N GLU A 169 11.40 21.60 2.16
CA GLU A 169 11.45 22.22 3.49
C GLU A 169 10.78 23.61 3.57
N LEU A 170 10.96 24.47 2.56
CA LEU A 170 10.42 25.85 2.57
C LEU A 170 8.89 25.89 2.50
N LEU A 171 8.27 24.87 1.91
CA LEU A 171 6.81 24.74 1.82
C LEU A 171 6.20 24.31 3.15
N ILE A 172 6.92 23.46 3.90
CA ILE A 172 6.57 23.10 5.28
C ILE A 172 6.76 24.29 6.22
N GLU A 173 7.75 25.15 5.98
CA GLU A 173 7.92 26.39 6.76
C GLU A 173 6.77 27.39 6.55
N SER A 174 6.30 27.61 5.32
CA SER A 174 5.15 28.51 5.09
C SER A 174 3.84 27.97 5.67
N LEU A 175 3.70 26.65 5.80
CA LEU A 175 2.61 26.02 6.56
C LEU A 175 2.73 26.29 8.07
N LEU A 176 3.91 26.08 8.65
CA LEU A 176 4.16 26.26 10.09
C LEU A 176 4.08 27.74 10.55
N GLU A 177 4.06 28.71 9.63
CA GLU A 177 3.69 30.09 9.95
C GLU A 177 2.23 30.27 10.39
N LYS A 178 1.35 29.30 10.11
CA LYS A 178 -0.10 29.34 10.38
C LYS A 178 -0.57 28.16 11.20
N ALA A 179 -0.07 26.96 10.89
CA ALA A 179 -0.65 25.71 11.34
C ALA A 179 0.04 25.15 12.60
N ASP A 180 -0.73 24.94 13.66
CA ASP A 180 -0.34 24.00 14.71
C ASP A 180 -0.17 22.60 14.09
N ALA A 181 0.83 21.84 14.53
CA ALA A 181 1.21 20.57 13.94
C ALA A 181 1.70 19.57 15.01
N ALA A 182 1.73 18.28 14.67
CA ALA A 182 2.35 17.28 15.56
C ALA A 182 3.11 16.19 14.81
N ILE A 183 4.20 15.74 15.43
CA ILE A 183 4.95 14.53 15.07
C ILE A 183 4.73 13.50 16.18
N VAL A 184 4.12 12.37 15.85
CA VAL A 184 3.83 11.28 16.79
C VAL A 184 4.66 10.07 16.42
N ILE A 185 5.58 9.70 17.30
CA ILE A 185 6.58 8.65 17.08
C ILE A 185 6.18 7.42 17.90
N ILE A 186 5.83 6.32 17.23
CA ILE A 186 5.50 5.05 17.88
C ILE A 186 6.71 4.12 17.75
N ALA A 187 7.36 3.84 18.88
CA ALA A 187 8.55 3.00 18.92
C ALA A 187 8.20 1.54 18.60
N LEU A 188 8.87 0.93 17.61
CA LEU A 188 8.64 -0.47 17.22
C LEU A 188 9.39 -1.46 18.13
N ARG A 189 10.28 -0.93 19.00
CA ARG A 189 11.09 -1.64 20.00
C ARG A 189 11.24 -0.74 21.23
N ASN A 190 11.50 -1.33 22.40
CA ASN A 190 11.81 -0.57 23.61
C ASN A 190 13.04 0.33 23.37
N THR A 191 12.90 1.64 23.60
CA THR A 191 13.89 2.64 23.18
C THR A 191 14.22 3.60 24.33
N SER A 192 15.50 3.77 24.63
CA SER A 192 15.98 4.68 25.68
C SER A 192 15.67 6.15 25.35
N LEU A 193 15.09 6.91 26.29
CA LEU A 193 14.82 8.34 26.10
C LEU A 193 16.12 9.15 25.86
N PRO A 194 17.24 8.92 26.59
CA PRO A 194 18.55 9.46 26.21
C PRO A 194 19.00 9.15 24.78
N HIS A 195 18.63 8.00 24.20
CA HIS A 195 18.95 7.71 22.80
C HIS A 195 18.11 8.56 21.83
N LEU A 196 16.84 8.81 22.15
CA LEU A 196 15.99 9.72 21.40
C LEU A 196 16.49 11.17 21.50
N ARG A 197 16.85 11.63 22.71
CA ARG A 197 17.52 12.93 22.97
C ARG A 197 18.72 13.12 22.07
N ASP A 198 19.60 12.11 21.98
CA ASP A 198 20.83 12.19 21.18
C ASP A 198 20.55 12.07 19.67
N GLY A 199 19.40 11.52 19.28
CA GLY A 199 18.84 11.61 17.93
C GLY A 199 18.37 13.03 17.59
N PHE A 200 17.43 13.58 18.38
CA PHE A 200 16.89 14.93 18.17
C PHE A 200 17.96 16.02 18.27
N THR A 201 18.87 15.93 19.25
CA THR A 201 19.98 16.88 19.42
C THR A 201 20.81 16.94 18.13
N ARG A 202 21.20 15.80 17.57
CA ARG A 202 21.96 15.77 16.31
C ARG A 202 21.16 16.29 15.12
N ALA A 203 19.85 16.00 15.05
CA ALA A 203 18.99 16.55 14.00
C ALA A 203 18.94 18.08 14.06
N ILE A 204 18.60 18.65 15.22
CA ILE A 204 18.55 20.11 15.44
C ILE A 204 19.93 20.74 15.21
N THR A 205 21.01 20.16 15.74
CA THR A 205 22.38 20.67 15.49
C THR A 205 22.75 20.66 14.01
N ALA A 206 22.30 19.68 13.22
CA ALA A 206 22.49 19.68 11.77
C ALA A 206 21.68 20.79 11.08
N ARG A 207 20.42 21.06 11.49
CA ARG A 207 19.60 22.16 10.96
C ARG A 207 20.30 23.51 11.11
N MET A 208 20.89 23.79 12.29
CA MET A 208 21.61 25.04 12.55
C MET A 208 22.84 25.30 11.66
N GLN A 209 23.35 24.28 10.96
CA GLN A 209 24.48 24.41 10.03
C GLN A 209 24.05 24.63 8.57
N ILE A 210 22.75 24.61 8.27
CA ILE A 210 22.23 24.86 6.92
C ILE A 210 22.27 26.38 6.68
N PRO A 211 22.89 26.89 5.60
CA PRO A 211 23.12 28.33 5.40
C PRO A 211 21.90 29.23 5.60
N ARG A 212 20.72 28.81 5.15
CA ARG A 212 19.48 29.59 5.31
C ARG A 212 19.01 29.72 6.77
N VAL A 213 19.32 28.73 7.61
CA VAL A 213 19.02 28.71 9.05
C VAL A 213 20.13 29.40 9.83
N SER A 214 21.40 29.16 9.48
CA SER A 214 22.54 29.78 10.16
C SER A 214 22.54 31.30 10.02
N ASN A 215 22.04 31.82 8.90
CA ASN A 215 21.93 33.25 8.63
C ASN A 215 20.80 33.94 9.39
N GLU A 216 19.92 33.21 10.10
CA GLU A 216 18.95 33.80 11.04
C GLU A 216 19.59 34.13 12.40
N PHE A 217 20.78 33.60 12.74
CA PHE A 217 21.42 33.85 14.03
C PHE A 217 22.09 35.24 14.11
N THR A 218 21.58 36.08 15.01
CA THR A 218 22.34 37.20 15.59
C THR A 218 23.14 36.74 16.82
N ASP A 219 24.11 37.53 17.28
CA ASP A 219 24.93 37.22 18.46
C ASP A 219 24.06 36.91 19.70
N ASN A 220 23.07 37.76 19.98
CA ASN A 220 22.11 37.60 21.08
C ASN A 220 21.17 36.40 20.90
N MET A 221 20.98 35.89 19.68
CA MET A 221 20.25 34.64 19.44
C MET A 221 21.14 33.44 19.71
N SER A 222 22.41 33.47 19.30
CA SER A 222 23.36 32.37 19.47
C SER A 222 23.49 31.88 20.92
N GLU A 223 23.58 32.80 21.89
CA GLU A 223 23.61 32.44 23.32
C GLU A 223 22.29 31.81 23.78
N ARG A 224 21.15 32.42 23.43
CA ARG A 224 19.80 31.91 23.78
C ARG A 224 19.54 30.52 23.18
N THR A 225 19.93 30.30 21.93
CA THR A 225 19.85 29.01 21.23
C THR A 225 20.76 27.97 21.89
N GLY A 226 21.97 28.36 22.31
CA GLY A 226 22.88 27.51 23.10
C GLY A 226 22.26 27.06 24.43
N ALA A 227 21.67 28.00 25.18
CA ALA A 227 20.96 27.72 26.42
C ALA A 227 19.74 26.79 26.20
N ALA A 228 18.92 27.07 25.19
CA ALA A 228 17.76 26.24 24.82
C ALA A 228 18.16 24.81 24.43
N LEU A 229 19.33 24.61 23.81
CA LEU A 229 19.88 23.27 23.52
C LEU A 229 20.40 22.52 24.75
N VAL A 230 20.75 23.22 25.83
CA VAL A 230 21.07 22.59 27.13
C VAL A 230 19.78 22.24 27.86
N GLU A 231 18.80 23.14 27.88
CA GLU A 231 17.46 22.89 28.43
C GLU A 231 16.78 21.69 27.74
N PHE A 232 16.77 21.66 26.40
CA PHE A 232 16.21 20.58 25.58
C PHE A 232 16.76 19.19 25.92
N LYS A 233 18.06 19.11 26.25
CA LYS A 233 18.69 17.84 26.65
C LYS A 233 18.19 17.33 28.00
N SER A 234 17.69 18.21 28.87
CA SER A 234 17.15 17.84 30.19
C SER A 234 15.77 17.19 30.11
N PHE A 235 15.00 17.41 29.03
CA PHE A 235 13.64 16.87 28.85
C PHE A 235 13.57 15.34 28.87
N PHE A 236 14.68 14.65 28.62
CA PHE A 236 14.74 13.21 28.42
C PHE A 236 15.39 12.52 29.64
N PRO A 237 14.61 12.19 30.69
CA PRO A 237 15.13 11.48 31.86
C PRO A 237 15.59 10.07 31.48
N SER A 238 16.40 9.44 32.34
CA SER A 238 16.93 8.08 32.17
C SER A 238 15.86 6.98 32.31
N LYS A 239 14.86 7.00 31.42
CA LYS A 239 13.77 6.02 31.27
C LYS A 239 13.80 5.39 29.88
N THR A 240 13.01 4.34 29.69
CA THR A 240 12.78 3.66 28.40
C THR A 240 11.34 3.89 27.96
N LEU A 241 11.15 4.31 26.71
CA LEU A 241 9.86 4.27 26.03
C LEU A 241 9.59 2.84 25.56
N GLN A 242 8.51 2.22 26.04
CA GLN A 242 8.14 0.87 25.64
C GLN A 242 7.66 0.82 24.18
N LYS A 243 7.79 -0.35 23.54
CA LYS A 243 7.20 -0.62 22.22
C LYS A 243 5.70 -0.28 22.22
N GLY A 244 5.25 0.46 21.20
CA GLY A 244 3.84 0.79 21.00
C GLY A 244 3.30 1.95 21.86
N LEU A 245 4.11 2.53 22.76
CA LEU A 245 3.78 3.82 23.39
C LEU A 245 4.29 4.97 22.50
N PRO A 246 3.49 6.04 22.29
CA PRO A 246 3.94 7.18 21.51
C PRO A 246 4.81 8.15 22.34
N LEU A 247 5.80 8.73 21.67
CA LEU A 247 6.33 10.05 21.98
C LEU A 247 5.62 11.06 21.06
N GLU A 248 4.95 12.03 21.66
CA GLU A 248 4.14 13.04 20.97
C GLU A 248 4.87 14.38 21.06
N VAL A 249 5.04 15.03 19.90
CA VAL A 249 5.78 16.27 19.73
C VAL A 249 4.86 17.28 19.04
N TYR A 250 4.27 18.20 19.82
CA TYR A 250 3.29 19.19 19.35
C TYR A 250 3.96 20.54 19.14
N TYR A 251 3.86 21.11 17.94
CA TYR A 251 4.27 22.47 17.61
C TYR A 251 3.05 23.38 17.57
N SER A 252 3.13 24.52 18.27
CA SER A 252 2.14 25.60 18.11
C SER A 252 2.69 26.69 17.21
N ALA A 253 1.96 27.05 16.15
CA ALA A 253 2.30 28.17 15.28
C ALA A 253 2.06 29.52 15.97
N ARG A 254 1.06 29.57 16.87
CA ARG A 254 0.71 30.74 17.68
C ARG A 254 1.86 31.19 18.57
N ASP A 255 2.36 30.29 19.41
CA ASP A 255 3.40 30.60 20.41
C ASP A 255 4.81 30.29 19.89
N ARG A 256 4.93 29.59 18.75
CA ARG A 256 6.18 29.11 18.13
C ARG A 256 7.02 28.26 19.10
N THR A 257 6.36 27.36 19.83
CA THR A 257 7.01 26.44 20.78
C THR A 257 6.70 24.98 20.44
N THR A 258 7.57 24.07 20.85
CA THR A 258 7.36 22.62 20.66
C THR A 258 7.33 21.88 22.00
N LEU A 259 6.16 21.35 22.35
CA LEU A 259 5.89 20.54 23.54
C LEU A 259 6.20 19.06 23.27
N PHE A 260 6.97 18.43 24.16
CA PHE A 260 7.26 16.99 24.14
C PHE A 260 6.51 16.30 25.29
N GLN A 261 5.81 15.21 25.01
CA GLN A 261 5.20 14.34 26.02
C GLN A 261 5.22 12.86 25.60
N ILE A 262 5.25 11.96 26.58
CA ILE A 262 5.05 10.52 26.36
C ILE A 262 3.75 10.08 27.02
N ARG A 263 3.26 8.88 26.70
CA ARG A 263 2.15 8.27 27.45
C ARG A 263 2.68 7.37 28.55
N ASN A 264 2.24 7.62 29.78
CA ASN A 264 2.57 6.81 30.94
C ASN A 264 2.09 5.35 30.73
N GLU A 265 2.97 4.37 30.96
CA GLU A 265 2.77 2.97 30.57
C GLU A 265 1.48 2.35 31.14
N GLN A 266 1.21 2.60 32.43
CA GLN A 266 0.08 2.04 33.17
C GLN A 266 -1.20 2.86 32.97
N SER A 267 -1.14 4.18 33.18
CA SER A 267 -2.34 5.03 33.21
C SER A 267 -2.75 5.59 31.83
N ARG A 268 -1.89 5.47 30.82
CA ARG A 268 -2.00 6.09 29.48
C ARG A 268 -2.25 7.60 29.46
N ARG A 269 -2.09 8.28 30.59
CA ARG A 269 -2.11 9.74 30.70
C ARG A 269 -0.83 10.34 30.09
N PRO A 270 -0.88 11.60 29.60
CA PRO A 270 0.32 12.33 29.23
C PRO A 270 1.30 12.48 30.41
N GLU A 271 2.58 12.30 30.13
CA GLU A 271 3.71 12.66 30.96
C GLU A 271 4.57 13.64 30.14
N VAL A 272 4.48 14.93 30.47
CA VAL A 272 5.22 15.99 29.76
C VAL A 272 6.71 15.87 30.06
N LEU A 273 7.51 15.87 29.00
CA LEU A 273 8.97 15.84 29.06
C LEU A 273 9.57 17.25 29.11
N GLY A 274 8.97 18.21 28.39
CA GLY A 274 9.40 19.61 28.39
C GLY A 274 8.83 20.40 27.21
N THR A 275 9.14 21.69 27.15
CA THR A 275 8.66 22.59 26.08
C THR A 275 9.83 23.39 25.53
N LEU A 276 10.19 23.15 24.28
CA LEU A 276 11.18 23.94 23.57
C LEU A 276 10.57 25.31 23.25
N ARG A 277 11.10 26.37 23.88
CA ARG A 277 10.56 27.76 23.80
C ARG A 277 11.33 28.66 22.84
N GLU A 278 12.34 28.13 22.16
CA GLU A 278 13.14 28.86 21.18
C GLU A 278 12.47 28.71 19.80
N PRO A 279 11.98 29.79 19.16
CA PRO A 279 11.15 29.67 17.95
C PRO A 279 11.81 29.03 16.74
N LEU A 280 13.11 29.31 16.53
CA LEU A 280 13.85 28.77 15.39
C LEU A 280 14.07 27.27 15.58
N LEU A 281 14.56 26.85 16.75
CA LEU A 281 14.72 25.43 17.06
C LEU A 281 13.39 24.67 17.05
N SER A 282 12.30 25.31 17.47
CA SER A 282 10.94 24.71 17.48
C SER A 282 10.43 24.44 16.07
N ARG A 283 10.60 25.40 15.15
CA ARG A 283 10.29 25.27 13.71
C ARG A 283 11.18 24.19 13.06
N GLU A 284 12.49 24.35 13.18
CA GLU A 284 13.49 23.50 12.51
C GLU A 284 13.43 22.02 12.94
N LEU A 285 13.01 21.76 14.17
CA LEU A 285 12.71 20.41 14.66
C LEU A 285 11.62 19.71 13.84
N ILE A 286 10.51 20.39 13.51
CA ILE A 286 9.43 19.82 12.70
C ILE A 286 9.88 19.71 11.24
N VAL A 287 10.50 20.77 10.69
CA VAL A 287 11.04 20.78 9.32
C VAL A 287 12.06 19.65 9.11
N SER A 288 12.82 19.26 10.15
CA SER A 288 13.77 18.14 10.05
C SER A 288 13.12 16.81 9.63
N TYR A 289 11.82 16.61 9.86
CA TYR A 289 11.08 15.43 9.38
C TYR A 289 10.86 15.41 7.86
N PHE A 290 10.94 16.58 7.22
CA PHE A 290 10.72 16.83 5.80
C PHE A 290 12.00 17.20 5.04
N SER A 291 13.18 16.98 5.64
CA SER A 291 14.42 17.53 5.10
C SER A 291 14.79 16.99 3.71
N ASP A 292 15.03 17.89 2.76
CA ASP A 292 15.18 17.63 1.32
C ASP A 292 16.25 16.57 1.00
N THR A 293 17.29 16.49 1.85
CA THR A 293 18.44 15.58 1.69
C THR A 293 18.52 14.50 2.77
N ALA A 294 17.89 14.70 3.93
CA ALA A 294 18.18 13.94 5.15
C ALA A 294 16.93 13.53 5.97
N ALA A 295 15.73 13.63 5.38
CA ALA A 295 14.46 13.27 6.03
C ALA A 295 14.53 11.90 6.75
N PRO A 296 14.12 11.83 8.04
CA PRO A 296 13.95 10.60 8.80
C PRO A 296 13.21 9.48 8.07
N SER A 297 12.21 9.81 7.26
CA SER A 297 11.46 8.83 6.49
C SER A 297 11.02 9.44 5.17
N ARG A 298 11.49 8.90 4.05
CA ARG A 298 10.98 9.28 2.72
C ARG A 298 9.52 8.86 2.54
N GLU A 299 9.11 7.75 3.18
CA GLU A 299 7.71 7.33 3.26
C GLU A 299 6.85 8.44 3.87
N LEU A 300 7.29 9.05 4.99
CA LEU A 300 6.55 10.16 5.63
C LEU A 300 6.42 11.37 4.69
N VAL A 301 7.46 11.73 3.95
CA VAL A 301 7.43 12.87 3.01
C VAL A 301 6.44 12.61 1.88
N THR A 302 6.57 11.49 1.16
CA THR A 302 5.66 11.11 0.08
C THR A 302 4.22 10.96 0.59
N SER A 303 4.02 10.25 1.70
CA SER A 303 2.71 10.03 2.30
C SER A 303 2.06 11.36 2.70
N SER A 304 2.82 12.31 3.28
CA SER A 304 2.32 13.65 3.60
C SER A 304 1.93 14.44 2.36
N ALA A 305 2.70 14.35 1.29
CA ALA A 305 2.41 15.02 0.03
C ALA A 305 1.05 14.58 -0.55
N MET A 306 0.73 13.28 -0.54
CA MET A 306 -0.60 12.79 -0.94
C MET A 306 -1.70 13.22 0.06
N GLY A 307 -1.39 13.21 1.37
CA GLY A 307 -2.31 13.71 2.39
C GLY A 307 -2.68 15.19 2.22
N PHE A 308 -1.77 16.00 1.66
CA PHE A 308 -1.99 17.38 1.28
C PHE A 308 -2.68 17.58 -0.07
N SER A 309 -2.46 16.72 -1.07
CA SER A 309 -3.06 16.91 -2.42
C SER A 309 -4.59 16.74 -2.45
N GLY A 310 -5.18 16.18 -1.38
CA GLY A 310 -6.61 15.96 -1.29
C GLY A 310 -7.01 14.49 -1.39
N GLU A 311 -6.11 13.62 -1.86
CA GLU A 311 -6.36 12.19 -1.96
C GLU A 311 -6.88 11.61 -0.65
N ALA A 312 -7.99 10.90 -0.74
CA ALA A 312 -8.70 10.38 0.41
C ALA A 312 -7.93 9.22 1.04
N ARG A 313 -7.36 9.47 2.23
CA ARG A 313 -7.06 8.39 3.17
C ARG A 313 -8.33 7.83 3.79
N GLY A 314 -9.03 7.02 3.01
CA GLY A 314 -9.68 5.85 3.59
C GLY A 314 -8.62 4.88 4.14
N GLU A 315 -9.06 3.87 4.87
CA GLU A 315 -8.22 2.72 5.18
C GLU A 315 -7.83 2.01 3.88
N PRO A 316 -6.69 1.31 3.83
CA PRO A 316 -6.32 0.51 2.66
C PRO A 316 -7.39 -0.55 2.36
N GLY A 317 -8.20 -0.32 1.31
CA GLY A 317 -9.36 -1.14 0.92
C GLY A 317 -10.69 -0.37 0.84
N ASP A 318 -10.76 0.83 1.40
CA ASP A 318 -11.93 1.71 1.28
C ASP A 318 -12.16 2.14 -0.17
N ARG A 319 -13.43 2.44 -0.48
CA ARG A 319 -13.84 3.05 -1.75
C ARG A 319 -14.40 4.43 -1.45
N ASP A 320 -13.60 5.47 -1.65
CA ASP A 320 -14.17 6.82 -1.73
C ASP A 320 -14.98 6.94 -3.02
N VAL A 321 -16.16 7.55 -2.93
CA VAL A 321 -17.06 7.71 -4.07
C VAL A 321 -16.94 9.14 -4.55
N GLY A 322 -16.34 9.31 -5.74
CA GLY A 322 -16.05 10.61 -6.34
C GLY A 322 -17.20 11.60 -6.19
N ASN A 323 -16.94 12.67 -5.46
CA ASN A 323 -17.91 13.69 -5.08
C ASN A 323 -17.75 14.99 -5.90
N ASP A 324 -17.11 14.86 -7.07
CA ASP A 324 -16.84 15.94 -8.00
C ASP A 324 -18.09 16.75 -8.34
N ALA A 325 -17.89 18.05 -8.57
CA ALA A 325 -18.94 18.91 -9.08
C ALA A 325 -19.49 18.38 -10.42
N SER A 326 -20.78 18.60 -10.67
CA SER A 326 -21.39 18.27 -11.97
C SER A 326 -20.59 18.91 -13.11
N ARG A 327 -20.25 18.11 -14.12
CA ARG A 327 -19.38 18.52 -15.24
C ARG A 327 -19.78 19.87 -15.85
N PRO A 328 -18.82 20.70 -16.30
CA PRO A 328 -19.11 22.00 -16.90
C PRO A 328 -20.08 21.86 -18.09
N ALA A 329 -21.03 22.80 -18.22
CA ALA A 329 -22.15 22.69 -19.16
C ALA A 329 -21.70 22.61 -20.63
N GLU A 330 -20.58 23.26 -20.95
CA GLU A 330 -19.87 23.24 -22.23
C GLU A 330 -19.30 21.86 -22.61
N THR A 331 -19.15 20.94 -21.66
CA THR A 331 -18.71 19.55 -21.93
C THR A 331 -19.87 18.61 -22.34
N LYS A 332 -21.10 19.12 -22.42
CA LYS A 332 -22.28 18.33 -22.79
C LYS A 332 -22.17 17.81 -24.23
N GLY A 333 -22.26 16.50 -24.38
CA GLY A 333 -22.09 15.78 -25.66
C GLY A 333 -20.77 15.01 -25.73
N ILE A 334 -19.74 15.45 -25.02
CA ILE A 334 -18.47 14.71 -24.91
C ILE A 334 -18.71 13.39 -24.15
N HIS A 335 -18.24 12.29 -24.74
CA HIS A 335 -18.30 10.94 -24.21
C HIS A 335 -17.16 10.08 -24.77
N LEU A 336 -16.82 8.97 -24.08
CA LEU A 336 -15.91 7.96 -24.63
C LEU A 336 -16.67 7.10 -25.66
N HIS A 337 -16.25 7.20 -26.92
CA HIS A 337 -16.89 6.54 -28.04
C HIS A 337 -16.31 5.15 -28.31
N HIS A 338 -15.00 5.07 -28.58
CA HIS A 338 -14.28 3.84 -28.90
C HIS A 338 -12.89 3.77 -28.26
N LEU A 339 -12.27 2.58 -28.25
CA LEU A 339 -10.84 2.40 -27.99
C LEU A 339 -10.18 1.59 -29.12
N CYS A 340 -9.02 2.04 -29.58
CA CYS A 340 -8.24 1.41 -30.66
C CYS A 340 -7.22 0.38 -30.15
N LEU A 341 -7.28 -0.84 -30.68
CA LEU A 341 -6.24 -1.87 -30.56
C LEU A 341 -5.61 -2.15 -31.93
N ARG A 342 -4.36 -2.63 -31.94
CA ARG A 342 -3.67 -3.06 -33.17
C ARG A 342 -3.64 -4.58 -33.22
N ILE A 343 -4.03 -5.16 -34.35
CA ILE A 343 -4.20 -6.62 -34.51
C ILE A 343 -3.34 -7.13 -35.66
N LYS A 344 -2.78 -8.34 -35.48
CA LYS A 344 -1.83 -8.96 -36.41
C LYS A 344 -2.51 -9.78 -37.50
N ASP A 345 -3.51 -10.60 -37.15
CA ASP A 345 -4.32 -11.34 -38.14
C ASP A 345 -5.82 -11.32 -37.79
N PRO A 346 -6.66 -10.61 -38.56
CA PRO A 346 -8.11 -10.58 -38.33
C PRO A 346 -8.77 -11.97 -38.47
N LYS A 347 -8.13 -12.95 -39.14
CA LYS A 347 -8.64 -14.32 -39.22
C LYS A 347 -8.63 -15.04 -37.86
N VAL A 348 -7.77 -14.64 -36.94
CA VAL A 348 -7.70 -15.21 -35.57
C VAL A 348 -8.42 -14.28 -34.58
N THR A 349 -8.24 -12.97 -34.73
CA THR A 349 -8.76 -11.98 -33.77
C THR A 349 -10.26 -11.70 -33.93
N LEU A 350 -10.81 -11.65 -35.15
CA LEU A 350 -12.26 -11.42 -35.32
C LEU A 350 -13.12 -12.61 -34.84
N PRO A 351 -12.70 -13.88 -34.96
CA PRO A 351 -13.34 -14.97 -34.23
C PRO A 351 -13.25 -14.85 -32.71
N PHE A 352 -12.16 -14.35 -32.13
CA PHE A 352 -12.12 -14.12 -30.67
C PHE A 352 -13.22 -13.15 -30.21
N PHE A 353 -13.27 -11.95 -30.79
CA PHE A 353 -14.26 -10.95 -30.39
C PHE A 353 -15.71 -11.40 -30.65
N ARG A 354 -15.98 -12.08 -31.77
CA ARG A 354 -17.34 -12.56 -32.09
C ARG A 354 -17.74 -13.81 -31.31
N GLU A 355 -16.91 -14.85 -31.35
CA GLU A 355 -17.26 -16.16 -30.82
C GLU A 355 -17.03 -16.28 -29.31
N VAL A 356 -16.00 -15.64 -28.75
CA VAL A 356 -15.71 -15.72 -27.30
C VAL A 356 -16.44 -14.63 -26.54
N LEU A 357 -16.42 -13.39 -27.04
CA LEU A 357 -17.00 -12.23 -26.35
C LEU A 357 -18.40 -11.82 -26.82
N GLY A 358 -18.96 -12.47 -27.86
CA GLY A 358 -20.32 -12.20 -28.34
C GLY A 358 -20.50 -10.90 -29.14
N MET A 359 -19.40 -10.24 -29.54
CA MET A 359 -19.47 -8.97 -30.26
C MET A 359 -19.85 -9.15 -31.73
N ARG A 360 -20.37 -8.10 -32.36
CA ARG A 360 -20.64 -8.03 -33.80
C ARG A 360 -19.71 -7.00 -34.46
N THR A 361 -19.43 -7.17 -35.74
CA THR A 361 -18.74 -6.14 -36.53
C THR A 361 -19.78 -5.12 -37.00
N LEU A 362 -19.63 -3.86 -36.59
CA LEU A 362 -20.50 -2.74 -36.98
C LEU A 362 -20.26 -2.36 -38.45
N PHE A 363 -19.00 -2.14 -38.79
CA PHE A 363 -18.52 -1.95 -40.17
C PHE A 363 -17.04 -2.33 -40.29
N THR A 364 -16.60 -2.52 -41.53
CA THR A 364 -15.19 -2.61 -41.89
C THR A 364 -14.84 -1.47 -42.83
N TYR A 365 -13.78 -0.72 -42.54
CA TYR A 365 -13.24 0.31 -43.42
C TYR A 365 -11.88 -0.12 -43.98
N ASN A 366 -11.71 -0.03 -45.29
CA ASN A 366 -10.43 -0.29 -45.96
C ASN A 366 -9.72 1.04 -46.23
N ALA A 367 -8.60 1.28 -45.55
CA ALA A 367 -7.79 2.49 -45.68
C ALA A 367 -6.60 2.34 -46.65
N GLY A 368 -6.63 1.31 -47.51
CA GLY A 368 -5.60 1.04 -48.52
C GLY A 368 -4.55 0.04 -48.01
N SER A 369 -3.65 0.47 -47.13
CA SER A 369 -2.58 -0.39 -46.55
C SER A 369 -2.95 -1.02 -45.19
N PHE A 370 -4.13 -0.71 -44.68
CA PHE A 370 -4.67 -1.27 -43.46
C PHE A 370 -6.21 -1.34 -43.49
N SER A 371 -6.77 -2.26 -42.72
CA SER A 371 -8.21 -2.37 -42.46
C SER A 371 -8.50 -1.93 -41.04
N ILE A 372 -9.66 -1.31 -40.86
CA ILE A 372 -10.24 -0.96 -39.56
C ILE A 372 -11.53 -1.77 -39.39
N TYR A 373 -11.69 -2.46 -38.27
CA TYR A 373 -12.91 -3.17 -37.91
C TYR A 373 -13.48 -2.57 -36.63
N TYR A 374 -14.69 -2.00 -36.69
CA TYR A 374 -15.38 -1.56 -35.49
C TYR A 374 -16.23 -2.71 -34.94
N MET A 375 -15.98 -3.08 -33.69
CA MET A 375 -16.68 -4.14 -32.97
C MET A 375 -17.56 -3.54 -31.88
N TYR A 376 -18.75 -4.12 -31.68
CA TYR A 376 -19.74 -3.65 -30.70
C TYR A 376 -20.48 -4.82 -30.03
N HIS A 377 -21.04 -4.60 -28.84
CA HIS A 377 -22.05 -5.47 -28.23
C HIS A 377 -23.44 -4.95 -28.59
N GLY A 378 -24.32 -5.83 -29.04
CA GLY A 378 -25.70 -5.49 -29.40
C GLY A 378 -26.71 -5.87 -28.32
N ASP A 379 -27.84 -5.16 -28.27
CA ASP A 379 -28.95 -5.46 -27.36
C ASP A 379 -29.82 -6.63 -27.86
N GLU A 380 -30.21 -7.54 -26.98
CA GLU A 380 -30.81 -8.84 -27.35
C GLU A 380 -32.12 -8.76 -28.15
N GLU A 381 -32.87 -7.65 -28.08
CA GLU A 381 -34.22 -7.52 -28.68
C GLU A 381 -34.32 -6.66 -29.95
N ASN A 382 -33.29 -5.90 -30.37
CA ASN A 382 -33.46 -4.90 -31.45
C ASN A 382 -32.26 -4.66 -32.38
N ASP A 383 -31.25 -5.55 -32.36
CA ASP A 383 -29.93 -5.27 -32.92
C ASP A 383 -29.81 -5.44 -34.47
N GLU A 384 -30.48 -4.55 -35.20
CA GLU A 384 -30.17 -4.25 -36.60
C GLU A 384 -28.90 -3.39 -36.69
N THR A 385 -27.79 -3.98 -37.12
CA THR A 385 -26.49 -3.31 -37.25
C THR A 385 -26.55 -2.02 -38.09
N GLU A 386 -27.47 -1.92 -39.04
CA GLU A 386 -27.71 -0.71 -39.84
C GLU A 386 -28.25 0.47 -39.00
N LYS A 387 -29.08 0.21 -37.97
CA LYS A 387 -29.56 1.25 -37.03
C LYS A 387 -28.42 1.72 -36.13
N VAL A 388 -27.63 0.80 -35.60
CA VAL A 388 -26.44 1.10 -34.76
C VAL A 388 -25.40 1.90 -35.57
N TRP A 389 -25.25 1.60 -36.87
CA TRP A 389 -24.39 2.35 -37.78
C TRP A 389 -24.94 3.73 -38.13
N ALA A 390 -26.24 3.86 -38.35
CA ALA A 390 -26.88 5.16 -38.60
C ALA A 390 -26.73 6.13 -37.40
N ASP A 391 -26.65 5.60 -36.18
CA ASP A 391 -26.37 6.36 -34.95
C ASP A 391 -24.91 6.22 -34.46
N PHE A 392 -23.98 5.88 -35.35
CA PHE A 392 -22.56 5.64 -35.02
C PHE A 392 -21.95 6.71 -34.08
N PRO A 393 -22.09 8.03 -34.31
CA PRO A 393 -21.44 9.05 -33.48
C PRO A 393 -21.91 9.15 -32.02
N ASN A 394 -22.99 8.46 -31.63
CA ASN A 394 -23.51 8.42 -30.27
C ASN A 394 -23.25 7.08 -29.55
N GLN A 395 -22.67 6.11 -30.25
CA GLN A 395 -22.32 4.79 -29.70
C GLN A 395 -21.17 4.89 -28.70
N LYS A 396 -21.12 3.94 -27.75
CA LYS A 396 -20.19 3.96 -26.62
C LYS A 396 -19.58 2.58 -26.41
N GLY A 397 -18.33 2.55 -25.96
CA GLY A 397 -17.63 1.30 -25.66
C GLY A 397 -17.30 0.45 -26.89
N LEU A 398 -17.27 1.04 -28.10
CA LEU A 398 -16.86 0.33 -29.29
C LEU A 398 -15.37 -0.06 -29.22
N VAL A 399 -15.01 -1.21 -29.79
CA VAL A 399 -13.61 -1.61 -29.94
C VAL A 399 -13.22 -1.46 -31.40
N GLU A 400 -12.31 -0.52 -31.68
CA GLU A 400 -11.70 -0.34 -33.00
C GLU A 400 -10.47 -1.26 -33.12
N LEU A 401 -10.42 -2.09 -34.15
CA LEU A 401 -9.30 -3.00 -34.42
C LEU A 401 -8.61 -2.61 -35.73
N ILE A 402 -7.34 -2.22 -35.67
CA ILE A 402 -6.55 -1.85 -36.85
C ILE A 402 -5.59 -2.98 -37.24
N HIS A 403 -5.76 -3.52 -38.45
CA HIS A 403 -4.89 -4.52 -39.08
C HIS A 403 -4.05 -3.88 -40.19
N ARG A 404 -2.72 -3.88 -40.07
CA ARG A 404 -1.82 -3.54 -41.19
C ARG A 404 -1.71 -4.75 -42.11
N HIS A 405 -2.08 -4.60 -43.38
CA HIS A 405 -2.03 -5.71 -44.33
C HIS A 405 -0.60 -6.25 -44.47
N GLY A 406 -0.44 -7.57 -44.42
CA GLY A 406 0.86 -8.24 -44.46
C GLY A 406 1.43 -8.58 -43.09
N SER A 407 0.99 -7.91 -42.01
CA SER A 407 1.51 -8.14 -40.65
C SER A 407 1.28 -9.57 -40.13
N GLU A 408 0.28 -10.27 -40.66
CA GLU A 408 0.00 -11.67 -40.40
C GLU A 408 1.14 -12.63 -40.84
N ASN A 409 2.05 -12.16 -41.71
CA ASN A 409 3.18 -12.94 -42.24
C ASN A 409 4.54 -12.54 -41.61
N GLU A 410 4.56 -11.55 -40.71
CA GLU A 410 5.79 -11.02 -40.10
C GLU A 410 6.06 -11.65 -38.72
N ASP A 411 7.33 -11.84 -38.36
CA ASP A 411 7.71 -12.42 -37.05
C ASP A 411 7.86 -11.33 -35.97
N PHE A 412 6.71 -10.82 -35.51
CA PHE A 412 6.62 -9.90 -34.36
C PHE A 412 5.31 -10.10 -33.57
N SER A 413 5.21 -9.46 -32.41
CA SER A 413 3.98 -9.27 -31.63
C SER A 413 3.82 -7.80 -31.22
N TYR A 414 2.58 -7.38 -30.91
CA TYR A 414 2.34 -6.05 -30.35
C TYR A 414 2.65 -6.02 -28.84
N ALA A 415 3.20 -4.91 -28.35
CA ALA A 415 3.28 -4.65 -26.92
C ALA A 415 1.87 -4.39 -26.39
N SER A 416 1.31 -5.34 -25.64
CA SER A 416 -0.06 -5.27 -25.12
C SER A 416 -0.21 -4.46 -23.83
N GLY A 417 0.89 -3.86 -23.34
CA GLY A 417 0.93 -2.95 -22.19
C GLY A 417 1.17 -3.60 -20.82
N HIS A 418 1.35 -4.92 -20.76
CA HIS A 418 1.89 -5.66 -19.61
C HIS A 418 3.19 -6.38 -19.99
N HIS A 419 4.33 -5.66 -20.05
CA HIS A 419 5.60 -6.26 -20.48
C HIS A 419 6.47 -6.71 -19.29
N PRO A 420 6.68 -8.03 -19.07
CA PRO A 420 7.24 -8.54 -17.81
C PRO A 420 8.72 -8.22 -17.61
N THR A 421 9.46 -7.94 -18.69
CA THR A 421 10.91 -7.69 -18.69
C THR A 421 11.31 -6.26 -19.01
N GLU A 422 10.39 -5.41 -19.49
CA GLU A 422 10.69 -4.02 -19.86
C GLU A 422 9.57 -3.09 -19.36
N PRO A 423 9.62 -2.65 -18.09
CA PRO A 423 8.56 -1.83 -17.49
C PRO A 423 8.28 -0.50 -18.21
N ALA A 424 9.22 -0.01 -19.02
CA ALA A 424 9.04 1.17 -19.88
C ALA A 424 8.10 0.93 -21.08
N LEU A 425 7.74 -0.33 -21.36
CA LEU A 425 6.73 -0.73 -22.34
C LEU A 425 5.39 -1.12 -21.69
N SER A 426 5.30 -1.09 -20.36
CA SER A 426 4.02 -1.27 -19.66
C SER A 426 3.23 0.03 -19.64
N GLY A 427 1.91 -0.04 -19.83
CA GLY A 427 1.07 1.14 -20.03
C GLY A 427 -0.42 0.85 -20.07
N PHE A 428 -0.96 0.46 -21.24
CA PHE A 428 -2.35 0.03 -21.36
C PHE A 428 -2.55 -1.27 -20.56
N GLY A 429 -3.44 -1.27 -19.56
CA GLY A 429 -3.72 -2.46 -18.76
C GLY A 429 -4.57 -3.48 -19.51
N HIS A 430 -5.89 -3.29 -19.46
CA HIS A 430 -6.87 -4.26 -19.94
C HIS A 430 -8.17 -3.60 -20.39
N LEU A 431 -8.99 -4.34 -21.13
CA LEU A 431 -10.41 -4.01 -21.31
C LEU A 431 -11.22 -4.65 -20.17
N GLY A 432 -11.96 -3.84 -19.42
CA GLY A 432 -12.93 -4.33 -18.45
C GLY A 432 -14.24 -4.76 -19.12
N LEU A 433 -14.69 -5.98 -18.83
CA LEU A 433 -15.93 -6.56 -19.34
C LEU A 433 -16.84 -6.92 -18.17
N VAL A 434 -18.12 -6.55 -18.25
CA VAL A 434 -19.14 -7.03 -17.31
C VAL A 434 -19.67 -8.37 -17.81
N VAL A 435 -19.69 -9.38 -16.93
CA VAL A 435 -19.98 -10.78 -17.27
C VAL A 435 -20.98 -11.37 -16.28
N ASP A 436 -21.95 -12.14 -16.79
CA ASP A 436 -22.99 -12.78 -15.97
C ASP A 436 -22.48 -14.02 -15.23
N ASP A 437 -21.75 -14.88 -15.94
CA ASP A 437 -21.09 -16.08 -15.42
C ASP A 437 -19.62 -16.07 -15.84
N VAL A 438 -18.76 -15.57 -14.94
CA VAL A 438 -17.31 -15.48 -15.14
C VAL A 438 -16.68 -16.87 -15.34
N PRO A 439 -16.97 -17.91 -14.51
CA PRO A 439 -16.55 -19.28 -14.78
C PRO A 439 -16.95 -19.80 -16.17
N ALA A 440 -18.19 -19.60 -16.62
CA ALA A 440 -18.63 -20.07 -17.94
C ALA A 440 -17.91 -19.35 -19.09
N LEU A 441 -17.66 -18.04 -18.98
CA LEU A 441 -16.85 -17.31 -19.97
C LEU A 441 -15.41 -17.83 -20.00
N VAL A 442 -14.80 -18.12 -18.85
CA VAL A 442 -13.45 -18.70 -18.78
C VAL A 442 -13.40 -20.11 -19.40
N GLN A 443 -14.41 -20.95 -19.18
CA GLN A 443 -14.50 -22.26 -19.85
C GLN A 443 -14.74 -22.12 -21.36
N ARG A 444 -15.51 -21.11 -21.80
CA ARG A 444 -15.66 -20.75 -23.21
C ARG A 444 -14.32 -20.33 -23.82
N ALA A 445 -13.59 -19.43 -23.17
CA ALA A 445 -12.26 -18.99 -23.60
C ALA A 445 -11.28 -20.16 -23.76
N LYS A 446 -11.24 -21.09 -22.78
CA LYS A 446 -10.46 -22.33 -22.86
C LYS A 446 -10.83 -23.20 -24.08
N LYS A 447 -12.13 -23.35 -24.37
CA LYS A 447 -12.62 -24.11 -25.54
C LYS A 447 -12.14 -23.52 -26.88
N TYR A 448 -12.00 -22.20 -26.98
CA TYR A 448 -11.50 -21.51 -28.17
C TYR A 448 -9.96 -21.30 -28.15
N GLY A 449 -9.24 -21.92 -27.19
CA GLY A 449 -7.78 -21.89 -27.13
C GLY A 449 -7.17 -20.61 -26.55
N CYS A 450 -7.97 -19.73 -25.94
CA CYS A 450 -7.48 -18.50 -25.33
C CYS A 450 -6.62 -18.82 -24.10
N LYS A 451 -5.53 -18.06 -23.92
CA LYS A 451 -4.70 -18.13 -22.71
C LYS A 451 -5.44 -17.48 -21.54
N ILE A 452 -5.46 -18.17 -20.41
CA ILE A 452 -6.04 -17.67 -19.16
C ILE A 452 -4.91 -17.12 -18.31
N ILE A 453 -5.01 -15.85 -17.93
CA ILE A 453 -4.04 -15.15 -17.07
C ILE A 453 -4.36 -15.40 -15.61
N LYS A 454 -5.65 -15.40 -15.27
CA LYS A 454 -6.16 -15.55 -13.90
C LYS A 454 -7.54 -16.22 -13.92
N GLU A 455 -7.66 -17.32 -13.20
CA GLU A 455 -8.94 -17.92 -12.84
C GLU A 455 -9.61 -17.08 -11.73
N GLN A 456 -10.93 -17.17 -11.60
CA GLN A 456 -11.63 -16.63 -10.42
C GLN A 456 -11.14 -17.33 -9.14
N GLY A 457 -11.08 -16.60 -8.02
CA GLY A 457 -10.54 -17.06 -6.75
C GLY A 457 -9.01 -16.92 -6.58
N VAL A 458 -8.28 -16.58 -7.63
CA VAL A 458 -6.82 -16.34 -7.59
C VAL A 458 -6.53 -14.85 -7.38
N SER A 459 -5.52 -14.51 -6.58
CA SER A 459 -4.89 -13.19 -6.58
C SER A 459 -3.41 -13.27 -6.21
N SER A 460 -2.54 -12.66 -7.03
CA SER A 460 -1.12 -12.46 -6.76
C SER A 460 -0.58 -11.32 -7.63
N ALA A 461 0.47 -10.61 -7.20
CA ALA A 461 1.04 -9.47 -7.93
C ALA A 461 1.32 -9.74 -9.43
N GLU A 462 1.75 -10.95 -9.78
CA GLU A 462 1.99 -11.38 -11.16
C GLU A 462 0.70 -11.33 -12.01
N THR A 463 -0.43 -11.75 -11.43
CA THR A 463 -1.75 -11.69 -12.08
C THR A 463 -2.35 -10.29 -12.14
N VAL A 464 -1.82 -9.31 -11.40
CA VAL A 464 -2.19 -7.88 -11.52
C VAL A 464 -1.35 -7.18 -12.61
N GLY A 465 -0.36 -7.85 -13.21
CA GLY A 465 0.44 -7.30 -14.32
C GLY A 465 1.49 -6.25 -13.92
N TRP A 466 1.76 -6.05 -12.62
CA TRP A 466 2.71 -5.04 -12.16
C TRP A 466 4.18 -5.45 -12.42
N PRO A 467 5.11 -4.48 -12.55
CA PRO A 467 6.53 -4.76 -12.71
C PRO A 467 7.14 -5.63 -11.58
N ASN A 468 8.08 -6.48 -11.95
CA ASN A 468 8.84 -7.31 -11.01
C ASN A 468 9.46 -6.47 -9.87
N GLY A 469 9.24 -6.88 -8.61
CA GLY A 469 9.70 -6.18 -7.42
C GLY A 469 8.68 -5.22 -6.79
N THR A 470 7.51 -5.03 -7.41
CA THR A 470 6.36 -4.36 -6.78
C THR A 470 5.94 -5.07 -5.48
N PRO A 471 5.62 -4.36 -4.39
CA PRO A 471 5.01 -4.96 -3.21
C PRO A 471 3.68 -5.67 -3.51
N GLN A 472 3.39 -6.77 -2.80
CA GLN A 472 2.11 -7.46 -2.95
C GLN A 472 0.94 -6.53 -2.55
N PRO A 473 -0.21 -6.58 -3.26
CA PRO A 473 -1.39 -5.80 -2.87
C PRO A 473 -1.88 -6.14 -1.46
N ILE A 474 -2.59 -5.18 -0.85
CA ILE A 474 -3.28 -5.35 0.42
C ILE A 474 -4.35 -6.44 0.37
N GLN A 475 -4.68 -7.05 1.51
CA GLN A 475 -5.66 -8.13 1.61
C GLN A 475 -7.02 -7.77 0.99
N ALA A 476 -7.59 -6.61 1.34
CA ALA A 476 -8.88 -6.14 0.80
C ALA A 476 -8.88 -5.95 -0.73
N TYR A 477 -7.73 -5.63 -1.34
CA TYR A 477 -7.60 -5.61 -2.80
C TYR A 477 -7.56 -7.03 -3.36
N ASN A 478 -6.84 -7.96 -2.73
CA ASN A 478 -6.79 -9.35 -3.18
C ASN A 478 -8.16 -10.05 -3.10
N GLU A 479 -8.96 -9.74 -2.07
CA GLU A 479 -10.33 -10.24 -1.89
C GLU A 479 -11.28 -9.65 -2.95
N LEU A 480 -11.15 -8.36 -3.26
CA LEU A 480 -11.87 -7.75 -4.38
C LEU A 480 -11.43 -8.32 -5.74
N TYR A 481 -10.13 -8.47 -5.96
CA TYR A 481 -9.60 -8.90 -7.26
C TYR A 481 -9.88 -10.39 -7.53
N SER A 482 -9.93 -11.24 -6.49
CA SER A 482 -10.26 -12.66 -6.65
C SER A 482 -11.69 -12.91 -7.17
N ASN A 483 -12.61 -11.96 -7.02
CA ASN A 483 -13.95 -12.02 -7.64
C ASN A 483 -13.90 -12.05 -9.18
N MET A 484 -12.81 -11.62 -9.81
CA MET A 484 -12.68 -11.41 -11.26
C MET A 484 -11.79 -12.48 -11.91
N ALA A 485 -11.98 -12.77 -13.18
CA ALA A 485 -11.02 -13.53 -13.99
C ALA A 485 -10.29 -12.63 -15.00
N MET A 486 -9.20 -13.11 -15.60
CA MET A 486 -8.46 -12.39 -16.65
C MET A 486 -8.09 -13.36 -17.78
N ILE A 487 -8.46 -13.03 -19.01
CA ILE A 487 -8.15 -13.83 -20.22
C ILE A 487 -7.36 -13.00 -21.23
N GLU A 488 -6.63 -13.65 -22.13
CA GLU A 488 -5.79 -13.00 -23.13
C GLU A 488 -6.35 -13.21 -24.56
N SER A 489 -6.38 -12.13 -25.34
CA SER A 489 -6.72 -12.16 -26.77
C SER A 489 -5.57 -12.73 -27.63
N PRO A 490 -5.81 -13.10 -28.90
CA PRO A 490 -4.76 -13.57 -29.81
C PRO A 490 -3.59 -12.60 -30.01
N ASP A 491 -3.81 -11.30 -29.83
CA ASP A 491 -2.79 -10.25 -29.96
C ASP A 491 -2.11 -9.88 -28.61
N GLY A 492 -2.39 -10.64 -27.53
CA GLY A 492 -1.76 -10.47 -26.22
C GLY A 492 -2.44 -9.47 -25.27
N TYR A 493 -3.51 -8.79 -25.70
CA TYR A 493 -4.28 -7.88 -24.82
C TYR A 493 -5.06 -8.64 -23.76
N TRP A 494 -5.14 -8.07 -22.55
CA TRP A 494 -5.84 -8.65 -21.40
C TRP A 494 -7.29 -8.15 -21.32
N LEU A 495 -8.20 -9.06 -20.94
CA LEU A 495 -9.63 -8.82 -20.76
C LEU A 495 -10.02 -9.20 -19.33
N GLU A 496 -10.43 -8.21 -18.53
CA GLU A 496 -10.86 -8.42 -17.14
C GLU A 496 -12.35 -8.78 -17.12
N CYS A 497 -12.66 -9.96 -16.62
CA CYS A 497 -14.00 -10.51 -16.53
C CYS A 497 -14.58 -10.19 -15.14
N VAL A 498 -15.34 -9.09 -15.06
CA VAL A 498 -15.94 -8.55 -13.84
C VAL A 498 -17.36 -9.09 -13.67
N PRO A 499 -17.72 -9.74 -12.55
CA PRO A 499 -19.10 -10.17 -12.32
C PRO A 499 -20.03 -8.98 -12.08
N ARG A 500 -21.32 -9.08 -12.48
CA ARG A 500 -22.31 -8.00 -12.22
C ARG A 500 -22.44 -7.60 -10.74
N VAL A 501 -22.18 -8.54 -9.84
CA VAL A 501 -22.10 -8.30 -8.39
C VAL A 501 -20.71 -8.69 -7.92
N LEU A 502 -20.00 -7.74 -7.33
CA LEU A 502 -18.74 -7.97 -6.63
C LEU A 502 -19.07 -8.32 -5.18
N GLU A 503 -18.84 -9.56 -4.76
CA GLU A 503 -19.07 -9.98 -3.39
C GLU A 503 -18.08 -9.27 -2.46
N LYS A 504 -18.59 -8.75 -1.34
CA LYS A 504 -17.77 -8.37 -0.19
C LYS A 504 -17.66 -9.59 0.71
N HIS A 505 -16.45 -10.13 0.83
CA HIS A 505 -16.09 -11.07 1.88
C HIS A 505 -15.70 -10.33 3.18
#